data_AF-A0AA44SJB8-F1
#
_entry.id   AF-A0AA44SJB8-F1
#
_cell.length_a   1.000
_cell.length_b   1.000
_cell.length_c   1.000
_cell.angle_alpha   90.00
_cell.angle_beta   90.00
_cell.angle_gamma   90.00
#
_symmetry.space_group_name_H-M   'P 1'
#
loop_
_entity.id
_entity.type
_entity.pdbx_description
1 polymer ?
#
loop_
_entity_poly.entity_id
_entity_poly.type
_entity_poly.pdbx_seq_one_letter_code
_entity_poly.pdbx_strand_id
1 'polypeptide(L)'
;MLRFGFLEGDAVVHANRAVYDPQTWRNPQAFYDNGSKANELSIVLNELELQHATGIAQQEEAVSQLIKMQNAYSVVVKAGIKGATVYERTGKITYIPAYRSSKVFKIGTGDVFSAIFAFHWAYRGCSAEKSADLASRSVALYCDSRQLTFSQTLIPKLSPVTYIPQAKICLEGAVDSLGQRYVLEEARLALSELGMEVYCPELSFSTLDIVADAVLVVDDGLNFDAKNRINNAIAEDIPVVVLRERITTNTTEIKSALITNDFTTAMYLTAWSIDAYQAPTPQ
;
A
#
# COMPACT_ATOMS: atom_id res chain seq x y z
N MET A 1 -10.43 12.16 -19.86
CA MET A 1 -9.80 13.31 -19.17
C MET A 1 -9.68 12.98 -17.69
N LEU A 2 -8.58 13.37 -17.03
CA LEU A 2 -8.44 13.26 -15.57
C LEU A 2 -8.67 14.63 -14.95
N ARG A 3 -9.50 14.70 -13.91
CA ARG A 3 -9.71 15.88 -13.08
C ARG A 3 -9.26 15.54 -11.66
N PHE A 4 -8.31 16.31 -11.15
CA PHE A 4 -7.98 16.34 -9.73
C PHE A 4 -8.85 17.39 -9.01
N GLY A 5 -9.06 17.21 -7.72
CA GLY A 5 -9.45 18.32 -6.85
C GLY A 5 -8.31 19.34 -6.72
N PHE A 6 -8.66 20.61 -6.53
CA PHE A 6 -7.71 21.71 -6.38
C PHE A 6 -7.87 22.31 -4.98
N LEU A 7 -6.77 22.84 -4.41
CA LEU A 7 -6.83 23.61 -3.16
C LEU A 7 -7.52 24.96 -3.38
N GLU A 8 -7.25 25.61 -4.52
CA GLU A 8 -7.83 26.88 -4.93
C GLU A 8 -8.39 26.78 -6.35
N GLY A 9 -9.65 27.17 -6.52
CA GLY A 9 -10.34 27.13 -7.80
C GLY A 9 -10.84 25.75 -8.21
N ASP A 10 -11.27 25.64 -9.46
CA ASP A 10 -11.87 24.44 -10.00
C ASP A 10 -11.62 24.31 -11.50
N ALA A 11 -11.44 23.08 -11.97
CA ALA A 11 -11.38 22.78 -13.39
C ALA A 11 -12.75 22.27 -13.89
N VAL A 12 -13.33 22.96 -14.88
CA VAL A 12 -14.54 22.51 -15.56
C VAL A 12 -14.15 21.62 -16.74
N VAL A 13 -14.58 20.36 -16.71
CA VAL A 13 -14.18 19.33 -17.68
C VAL A 13 -15.38 18.82 -18.45
N HIS A 14 -15.31 18.84 -19.78
CA HIS A 14 -16.30 18.19 -20.66
C HIS A 14 -15.60 17.08 -21.45
N ALA A 15 -15.97 15.82 -21.20
CA ALA A 15 -15.33 14.67 -21.84
C ALA A 15 -16.32 13.51 -22.08
N ASN A 16 -16.02 12.61 -23.02
CA ASN A 16 -16.79 11.36 -23.11
C ASN A 16 -16.56 10.49 -21.86
N ARG A 17 -15.29 10.22 -21.53
CA ARG A 17 -14.85 9.56 -20.30
C ARG A 17 -14.07 10.51 -19.41
N ALA A 18 -14.49 10.64 -18.16
CA ALA A 18 -13.78 11.41 -17.14
C ALA A 18 -13.39 10.54 -15.96
N VAL A 19 -12.15 10.68 -15.50
CA VAL A 19 -11.70 10.16 -14.21
C VAL A 19 -11.67 11.34 -13.24
N TYR A 20 -12.25 11.16 -12.07
CA TYR A 20 -12.26 12.15 -11.00
C TYR A 20 -11.53 11.61 -9.78
N ASP A 21 -10.47 12.31 -9.37
CA ASP A 21 -9.75 12.05 -8.12
C ASP A 21 -9.91 13.29 -7.22
N PRO A 22 -10.72 13.23 -6.15
CA PRO A 22 -11.03 14.40 -5.35
C PRO A 22 -9.83 15.01 -4.61
N GLN A 23 -8.76 14.25 -4.34
CA GLN A 23 -7.55 14.69 -3.63
C GLN A 23 -7.79 15.31 -2.23
N THR A 24 -9.01 15.27 -1.71
CA THR A 24 -9.36 15.81 -0.40
C THR A 24 -10.44 14.97 0.27
N TRP A 25 -10.28 14.77 1.58
CA TRP A 25 -11.29 14.19 2.45
C TRP A 25 -12.24 15.24 3.04
N ARG A 26 -11.87 16.53 2.98
CA ARG A 26 -12.70 17.62 3.54
C ARG A 26 -13.74 18.07 2.52
N ASN A 27 -14.92 17.46 2.58
CA ASN A 27 -16.09 17.80 1.78
C ASN A 27 -15.78 17.89 0.27
N PRO A 28 -15.33 16.80 -0.37
CA PRO A 28 -15.05 16.80 -1.80
C PRO A 28 -16.33 17.12 -2.58
N GLN A 29 -16.29 18.18 -3.37
CA GLN A 29 -17.39 18.56 -4.24
C GLN A 29 -17.69 17.45 -5.26
N ALA A 30 -18.96 17.20 -5.59
CA ALA A 30 -19.27 16.18 -6.58
C ALA A 30 -18.75 16.59 -7.97
N PHE A 31 -18.46 15.62 -8.83
CA PHE A 31 -17.84 15.89 -10.13
C PHE A 31 -18.64 16.92 -10.95
N TYR A 32 -19.97 16.83 -10.95
CA TYR A 32 -20.84 17.65 -11.78
C TYR A 32 -21.19 19.02 -11.20
N ASP A 33 -20.95 19.25 -9.90
CA ASP A 33 -21.42 20.45 -9.19
C ASP A 33 -20.77 21.75 -9.73
N ASN A 34 -19.56 21.66 -10.28
CA ASN A 34 -18.87 22.80 -10.87
C ASN A 34 -19.22 23.04 -12.35
N GLY A 35 -20.19 22.30 -12.90
CA GLY A 35 -20.58 22.36 -14.31
C GLY A 35 -19.79 21.43 -15.24
N SER A 36 -18.94 20.56 -14.70
CA SER A 36 -18.29 19.49 -15.48
C SER A 36 -19.31 18.48 -16.01
N LYS A 37 -18.98 17.83 -17.12
CA LYS A 37 -19.84 16.87 -17.82
C LYS A 37 -19.04 15.67 -18.31
N ALA A 38 -19.59 14.49 -18.09
CA ALA A 38 -19.05 13.24 -18.62
C ALA A 38 -20.18 12.27 -18.98
N ASN A 39 -20.01 11.51 -20.07
CA ASN A 39 -20.94 10.42 -20.40
C ASN A 39 -20.69 9.21 -19.50
N GLU A 40 -19.41 8.93 -19.23
CA GLU A 40 -18.97 7.92 -18.27
C GLU A 40 -17.97 8.55 -17.29
N LEU A 41 -18.27 8.43 -16.00
CA LEU A 41 -17.44 8.92 -14.90
C LEU A 41 -16.86 7.75 -14.11
N SER A 42 -15.54 7.72 -13.93
CA SER A 42 -14.90 6.84 -12.94
C SER A 42 -14.33 7.69 -11.82
N ILE A 43 -14.58 7.31 -10.57
CA ILE A 43 -14.07 8.04 -9.40
C ILE A 43 -12.94 7.22 -8.76
N VAL A 44 -11.79 7.84 -8.52
CA VAL A 44 -10.62 7.18 -7.93
C VAL A 44 -10.29 7.87 -6.62
N LEU A 45 -10.31 7.13 -5.52
CA LEU A 45 -10.13 7.68 -4.17
C LEU A 45 -9.62 6.59 -3.22
N ASN A 46 -9.13 6.97 -2.03
CA ASN A 46 -8.72 6.00 -1.00
C ASN A 46 -9.86 5.66 -0.01
N GLU A 47 -9.66 4.66 0.86
CA GLU A 47 -10.66 4.22 1.85
C GLU A 47 -11.16 5.37 2.74
N LEU A 48 -10.27 6.26 3.20
CA LEU A 48 -10.63 7.39 4.06
C LEU A 48 -11.45 8.44 3.31
N GLU A 49 -11.05 8.79 2.09
CA GLU A 49 -11.79 9.72 1.22
C GLU A 49 -13.20 9.19 0.91
N LEU A 50 -13.35 7.88 0.71
CA LEU A 50 -14.64 7.24 0.49
C LEU A 50 -15.58 7.43 1.69
N GLN A 51 -15.06 7.11 2.89
CA GLN A 51 -15.82 7.20 4.13
C GLN A 51 -16.24 8.65 4.40
N HIS A 52 -15.36 9.61 4.17
CA HIS A 52 -15.69 11.02 4.33
C HIS A 52 -16.68 11.54 3.28
N ALA A 53 -16.57 11.10 2.03
CA ALA A 53 -17.47 11.52 0.95
C ALA A 53 -18.91 11.00 1.13
N THR A 54 -19.08 9.88 1.85
CA THR A 54 -20.39 9.21 2.00
C THR A 54 -20.95 9.24 3.42
N GLY A 55 -20.11 9.44 4.43
CA GLY A 55 -20.45 9.28 5.84
C GLY A 55 -20.66 7.82 6.27
N ILE A 56 -20.28 6.84 5.43
CA ILE A 56 -20.55 5.42 5.64
C ILE A 56 -19.23 4.68 5.89
N ALA A 57 -19.17 3.91 6.98
CA ALA A 57 -17.97 3.17 7.38
C ALA A 57 -17.75 1.90 6.54
N GLN A 58 -18.83 1.16 6.21
CA GLN A 58 -18.73 -0.04 5.39
C GLN A 58 -18.42 0.34 3.94
N GLN A 59 -17.28 -0.14 3.45
CA GLN A 59 -16.77 0.20 2.12
C GLN A 59 -17.75 -0.11 0.99
N GLU A 60 -18.36 -1.30 0.95
CA GLU A 60 -19.25 -1.68 -0.16
C GLU A 60 -20.54 -0.84 -0.20
N GLU A 61 -21.12 -0.53 0.96
CA GLU A 61 -22.26 0.37 1.07
C GLU A 61 -21.88 1.80 0.66
N ALA A 62 -20.73 2.29 1.14
CA ALA A 62 -20.21 3.60 0.78
C ALA A 62 -19.99 3.73 -0.73
N VAL A 63 -19.38 2.73 -1.37
CA VAL A 63 -19.19 2.72 -2.83
C VAL A 63 -20.53 2.68 -3.56
N SER A 64 -21.45 1.82 -3.12
CA SER A 64 -22.78 1.70 -3.73
C SER A 64 -23.54 3.03 -3.68
N GLN A 65 -23.44 3.74 -2.56
CA GLN A 65 -24.03 5.06 -2.38
C GLN A 65 -23.36 6.11 -3.28
N LEU A 66 -22.02 6.12 -3.35
CA LEU A 66 -21.28 7.07 -4.18
C LEU A 66 -21.57 6.89 -5.68
N ILE A 67 -21.65 5.64 -6.15
CA ILE A 67 -22.04 5.31 -7.53
C ILE A 67 -23.40 5.90 -7.86
N LYS A 68 -24.39 5.77 -6.96
CA LYS A 68 -25.74 6.32 -7.15
C LYS A 68 -25.73 7.85 -7.12
N MET A 69 -25.09 8.45 -6.12
CA MET A 69 -25.06 9.91 -5.92
C MET A 69 -24.44 10.64 -7.12
N GLN A 70 -23.36 10.10 -7.68
CA GLN A 70 -22.65 10.74 -8.79
C GLN A 70 -22.90 10.06 -10.15
N ASN A 71 -23.86 9.14 -10.25
CA ASN A 71 -24.11 8.35 -11.47
C ASN A 71 -22.79 7.81 -12.09
N ALA A 72 -21.88 7.33 -11.24
CA ALA A 72 -20.56 6.90 -11.68
C ALA A 72 -20.66 5.56 -12.43
N TYR A 73 -19.86 5.41 -13.49
CA TYR A 73 -19.64 4.13 -14.16
C TYR A 73 -18.91 3.16 -13.23
N SER A 74 -17.87 3.64 -12.56
CA SER A 74 -17.11 2.86 -11.57
C SER A 74 -16.51 3.73 -10.48
N VAL A 75 -16.19 3.10 -9.36
CA VAL A 75 -15.40 3.67 -8.27
C VAL A 75 -14.20 2.75 -8.03
N VAL A 76 -13.00 3.31 -8.01
CA VAL A 76 -11.77 2.60 -7.69
C VAL A 76 -11.30 3.06 -6.31
N VAL A 77 -11.30 2.13 -5.35
CA VAL A 77 -10.83 2.37 -3.98
C VAL A 77 -9.39 1.93 -3.87
N LYS A 78 -8.48 2.90 -3.71
CA LYS A 78 -7.05 2.70 -3.48
C LYS A 78 -6.83 2.27 -2.02
N ALA A 79 -6.13 1.17 -1.81
CA ALA A 79 -5.92 0.57 -0.48
C ALA A 79 -4.43 0.32 -0.17
N GLY A 80 -3.53 1.09 -0.80
CA GLY A 80 -2.10 1.12 -0.47
C GLY A 80 -1.44 -0.26 -0.53
N ILE A 81 -1.01 -0.76 0.63
CA ILE A 81 -0.37 -2.07 0.77
C ILE A 81 -1.26 -3.23 0.30
N LYS A 82 -2.58 -3.04 0.35
CA LYS A 82 -3.61 -4.00 -0.07
C LYS A 82 -3.91 -3.92 -1.57
N GLY A 83 -3.30 -3.01 -2.33
CA GLY A 83 -3.64 -2.79 -3.74
C GLY A 83 -4.84 -1.86 -3.93
N ALA A 84 -5.81 -2.26 -4.74
CA ALA A 84 -7.01 -1.48 -5.02
C ALA A 84 -8.21 -2.39 -5.35
N THR A 85 -9.43 -1.86 -5.19
CA THR A 85 -10.66 -2.55 -5.59
C THR A 85 -11.45 -1.70 -6.55
N VAL A 86 -11.85 -2.29 -7.68
CA VAL A 86 -12.72 -1.67 -8.68
C VAL A 86 -14.15 -2.14 -8.46
N TYR A 87 -15.05 -1.19 -8.33
CA TYR A 87 -16.49 -1.40 -8.23
C TYR A 87 -17.18 -0.78 -9.43
N GLU A 88 -17.92 -1.57 -10.20
CA GLU A 88 -18.68 -1.08 -11.34
C GLU A 88 -20.16 -0.95 -10.98
N ARG A 89 -20.86 0.01 -11.62
CA ARG A 89 -22.33 0.19 -11.48
C ARG A 89 -23.16 -1.04 -11.82
N THR A 90 -22.58 -2.02 -12.52
CA THR A 90 -23.17 -3.32 -12.87
C THR A 90 -23.23 -4.27 -11.67
N GLY A 91 -22.55 -3.94 -10.57
CA GLY A 91 -22.35 -4.82 -9.42
C GLY A 91 -21.08 -5.67 -9.51
N LYS A 92 -20.30 -5.58 -10.60
CA LYS A 92 -19.01 -6.27 -10.70
C LYS A 92 -18.01 -5.65 -9.73
N ILE A 93 -17.41 -6.49 -8.89
CA ILE A 93 -16.32 -6.14 -7.97
C ILE A 93 -15.07 -6.85 -8.43
N THR A 94 -13.94 -6.14 -8.51
CA THR A 94 -12.66 -6.74 -8.90
C THR A 94 -11.54 -6.23 -8.03
N TYR A 95 -10.88 -7.17 -7.36
CA TYR A 95 -9.70 -6.90 -6.55
C TYR A 95 -8.45 -6.86 -7.43
N ILE A 96 -7.63 -5.83 -7.26
CA ILE A 96 -6.36 -5.63 -7.93
C ILE A 96 -5.27 -5.68 -6.86
N PRO A 97 -4.33 -6.64 -6.92
CA PRO A 97 -3.29 -6.73 -5.91
C PRO A 97 -2.33 -5.54 -5.98
N ALA A 98 -1.62 -5.30 -4.88
CA ALA A 98 -0.38 -4.55 -4.95
C ALA A 98 0.68 -5.39 -5.68
N TYR A 99 1.67 -4.74 -6.28
CA TYR A 99 2.76 -5.42 -6.98
C TYR A 99 4.09 -5.18 -6.27
N ARG A 100 4.93 -6.22 -6.20
CA ARG A 100 6.20 -6.18 -5.50
C ARG A 100 7.10 -5.14 -6.13
N SER A 101 7.65 -4.28 -5.28
CA SER A 101 8.75 -3.37 -5.58
C SER A 101 9.88 -3.64 -4.59
N SER A 102 11.12 -3.42 -5.03
CA SER A 102 12.32 -3.50 -4.22
C SER A 102 12.45 -2.34 -3.23
N LYS A 103 11.82 -1.20 -3.54
CA LYS A 103 11.78 0.01 -2.72
C LYS A 103 10.36 0.56 -2.70
N VAL A 104 9.99 1.26 -1.64
CA VAL A 104 8.69 1.93 -1.53
C VAL A 104 8.89 3.43 -1.39
N PHE A 105 8.29 4.19 -2.30
CA PHE A 105 8.26 5.65 -2.26
C PHE A 105 6.81 6.11 -2.40
N LYS A 106 6.21 6.58 -1.30
CA LYS A 106 4.76 6.84 -1.20
C LYS A 106 4.30 8.14 -1.86
N ILE A 107 5.17 9.14 -1.93
CA ILE A 107 4.80 10.46 -2.44
C ILE A 107 4.47 10.34 -3.93
N GLY A 108 3.30 10.82 -4.34
CA GLY A 108 2.86 10.82 -5.73
C GLY A 108 2.32 9.47 -6.24
N THR A 109 2.31 8.39 -5.45
CA THR A 109 1.80 7.09 -5.93
C THR A 109 0.31 7.15 -6.29
N GLY A 110 -0.45 7.97 -5.57
CA GLY A 110 -1.87 8.21 -5.87
C GLY A 110 -2.06 8.86 -7.23
N ASP A 111 -1.24 9.88 -7.54
CA ASP A 111 -1.32 10.61 -8.80
C ASP A 111 -0.86 9.76 -9.98
N VAL A 112 0.21 8.99 -9.79
CA VAL A 112 0.67 7.99 -10.77
C VAL A 112 -0.44 6.98 -11.07
N PHE A 113 -1.09 6.45 -10.03
CA PHE A 113 -2.20 5.53 -10.21
C PHE A 113 -3.33 6.18 -11.03
N SER A 114 -3.81 7.35 -10.61
CA SER A 114 -4.92 8.05 -11.25
C SER A 114 -4.60 8.46 -12.69
N ALA A 115 -3.37 8.90 -12.97
CA ALA A 115 -2.91 9.24 -14.32
C ALA A 115 -2.88 8.04 -15.26
N ILE A 116 -2.29 6.92 -14.82
CA ILE A 116 -2.19 5.70 -15.64
C ILE A 116 -3.58 5.07 -15.82
N PHE A 117 -4.40 5.03 -14.77
CA PHE A 117 -5.78 4.59 -14.87
C PHE A 117 -6.56 5.42 -15.89
N ALA A 118 -6.47 6.76 -15.83
CA ALA A 118 -7.13 7.64 -16.77
C ALA A 118 -6.64 7.46 -18.21
N PHE A 119 -5.35 7.25 -18.42
CA PHE A 119 -4.80 6.95 -19.74
C PHE A 119 -5.39 5.66 -20.32
N HIS A 120 -5.47 4.58 -19.54
CA HIS A 120 -5.97 3.30 -20.05
C HIS A 120 -7.51 3.27 -20.17
N TRP A 121 -8.23 3.73 -19.15
CA TRP A 121 -9.69 3.65 -19.13
C TRP A 121 -10.35 4.74 -19.97
N ALA A 122 -9.95 6.01 -19.76
CA ALA A 122 -10.61 7.13 -20.41
C ALA A 122 -10.09 7.40 -21.83
N TYR A 123 -8.78 7.27 -22.08
CA TYR A 123 -8.20 7.55 -23.39
C TYR A 123 -8.09 6.30 -24.29
N ARG A 124 -7.58 5.18 -23.78
CA ARG A 124 -7.42 3.94 -24.56
C ARG A 124 -8.67 3.06 -24.62
N GLY A 125 -9.71 3.38 -23.86
CA GLY A 125 -10.98 2.64 -23.89
C GLY A 125 -10.95 1.27 -23.20
N CYS A 126 -9.93 0.96 -22.40
CA CYS A 126 -9.83 -0.33 -21.69
C CYS A 126 -10.93 -0.49 -20.62
N SER A 127 -11.13 -1.72 -20.13
CA SER A 127 -11.98 -1.98 -18.97
C SER A 127 -11.39 -1.35 -17.69
N ALA A 128 -12.25 -1.07 -16.70
CA ALA A 128 -11.82 -0.49 -15.43
C ALA A 128 -10.84 -1.41 -14.70
N GLU A 129 -11.14 -2.72 -14.64
CA GLU A 129 -10.25 -3.77 -14.14
C GLU A 129 -8.85 -3.71 -14.76
N LYS A 130 -8.76 -3.80 -16.09
CA LYS A 130 -7.46 -3.81 -16.80
C LYS A 130 -6.69 -2.52 -16.58
N SER A 131 -7.40 -1.39 -16.51
CA SER A 131 -6.79 -0.08 -16.32
C SER A 131 -6.23 0.07 -14.89
N ALA A 132 -6.94 -0.46 -13.89
CA ALA A 132 -6.49 -0.47 -12.50
C ALA A 132 -5.32 -1.44 -12.28
N ASP A 133 -5.31 -2.60 -12.93
CA ASP A 133 -4.16 -3.52 -12.91
C ASP A 133 -2.89 -2.86 -13.46
N LEU A 134 -2.98 -2.24 -14.64
CA LEU A 134 -1.87 -1.52 -15.26
C LEU A 134 -1.42 -0.33 -14.40
N ALA A 135 -2.34 0.36 -13.74
CA ALA A 135 -2.03 1.43 -12.80
C ALA A 135 -1.27 0.90 -11.57
N SER A 136 -1.72 -0.20 -10.95
CA SER A 136 -1.06 -0.82 -9.80
C SER A 136 0.36 -1.28 -10.14
N ARG A 137 0.54 -1.95 -11.28
CA ARG A 137 1.87 -2.35 -11.80
C ARG A 137 2.77 -1.14 -12.06
N SER A 138 2.22 -0.07 -12.62
CA SER A 138 2.96 1.16 -12.89
C SER A 138 3.40 1.87 -11.61
N VAL A 139 2.58 1.84 -10.56
CA VAL A 139 2.95 2.33 -9.21
C VAL A 139 4.14 1.54 -8.66
N ALA A 140 4.19 0.22 -8.82
CA ALA A 140 5.35 -0.56 -8.38
C ALA A 140 6.65 -0.15 -9.10
N LEU A 141 6.62 0.05 -10.43
CA LEU A 141 7.78 0.55 -11.18
C LEU A 141 8.20 1.96 -10.75
N TYR A 142 7.22 2.80 -10.43
CA TYR A 142 7.48 4.14 -9.89
C TYR A 142 8.13 4.07 -8.51
N CYS A 143 7.65 3.19 -7.62
CA CYS A 143 8.26 2.98 -6.31
C CYS A 143 9.74 2.53 -6.41
N ASP A 144 10.06 1.68 -7.39
CA ASP A 144 11.43 1.20 -7.62
C ASP A 144 12.38 2.29 -8.13
N SER A 145 11.95 3.06 -9.11
CA SER A 145 12.82 3.96 -9.89
C SER A 145 12.66 5.44 -9.55
N ARG A 146 11.51 5.83 -9.00
CA ARG A 146 11.00 7.22 -8.89
C ARG A 146 10.92 7.95 -10.23
N GLN A 147 10.97 7.21 -11.34
CA GLN A 147 10.87 7.74 -12.69
C GLN A 147 9.46 7.51 -13.23
N LEU A 148 8.95 8.47 -13.99
CA LEU A 148 7.66 8.36 -14.70
C LEU A 148 7.84 7.60 -16.02
N THR A 149 8.55 6.48 -15.99
CA THR A 149 8.85 5.65 -17.15
C THR A 149 8.28 4.25 -16.93
N PHE A 150 7.27 3.89 -17.71
CA PHE A 150 6.48 2.67 -17.52
C PHE A 150 6.81 1.66 -18.62
N SER A 151 7.86 0.88 -18.38
CA SER A 151 8.33 -0.10 -19.36
C SER A 151 7.30 -1.22 -19.56
N GLN A 152 6.79 -1.31 -20.78
CA GLN A 152 5.85 -2.37 -21.19
C GLN A 152 6.47 -3.77 -21.12
N THR A 153 7.81 -3.88 -21.09
CA THR A 153 8.50 -5.17 -20.95
C THR A 153 8.66 -5.61 -19.49
N LEU A 154 8.59 -4.67 -18.54
CA LEU A 154 8.72 -4.95 -17.11
C LEU A 154 7.37 -5.16 -16.43
N ILE A 155 6.33 -4.41 -16.83
CA ILE A 155 4.97 -4.51 -16.28
C ILE A 155 4.48 -5.97 -16.16
N PRO A 156 4.60 -6.84 -17.19
CA PRO A 156 4.10 -8.22 -17.10
C PRO A 156 4.91 -9.12 -16.16
N LYS A 157 6.15 -8.72 -15.80
CA LYS A 157 7.07 -9.51 -14.97
C LYS A 157 6.92 -9.21 -13.48
N LEU A 158 6.13 -8.19 -13.11
CA LEU A 158 5.89 -7.84 -11.73
C LEU A 158 5.03 -8.90 -11.04
N SER A 159 5.50 -9.33 -9.87
CA SER A 159 4.81 -10.28 -9.01
C SER A 159 3.74 -9.57 -8.17
N PRO A 160 2.49 -10.07 -8.15
CA PRO A 160 1.49 -9.57 -7.21
C PRO A 160 1.91 -9.92 -5.78
N VAL A 161 1.44 -9.12 -4.82
CA VAL A 161 1.64 -9.38 -3.39
C VAL A 161 0.32 -9.77 -2.75
N THR A 162 0.38 -10.76 -1.86
CA THR A 162 -0.76 -11.15 -1.03
C THR A 162 -0.72 -10.37 0.27
N TYR A 163 -1.76 -9.58 0.54
CA TYR A 163 -1.93 -8.92 1.83
C TYR A 163 -2.57 -9.87 2.84
N ILE A 164 -1.95 -10.05 4.01
CA ILE A 164 -2.47 -10.87 5.10
C ILE A 164 -2.88 -9.95 6.24
N PRO A 165 -4.20 -9.79 6.53
CA PRO A 165 -4.65 -8.95 7.63
C PRO A 165 -4.21 -9.53 8.98
N GLN A 166 -3.86 -8.66 9.91
CA GLN A 166 -3.53 -9.02 11.31
C GLN A 166 -2.37 -10.00 11.44
N ALA A 167 -1.49 -10.10 10.43
CA ALA A 167 -0.29 -10.90 10.55
C ALA A 167 0.58 -10.39 11.71
N LYS A 168 1.17 -11.34 12.43
CA LYS A 168 1.93 -11.09 13.66
C LYS A 168 3.37 -10.76 13.30
N ILE A 169 3.78 -9.54 13.59
CA ILE A 169 5.14 -9.06 13.35
C ILE A 169 5.89 -8.98 14.67
N CYS A 170 7.01 -9.69 14.77
CA CYS A 170 7.97 -9.43 15.83
C CYS A 170 8.87 -8.26 15.44
N LEU A 171 8.95 -7.24 16.28
CA LEU A 171 9.78 -6.07 16.11
C LEU A 171 10.96 -6.13 17.07
N GLU A 172 12.15 -6.33 16.51
CA GLU A 172 13.41 -6.46 17.23
C GLU A 172 14.27 -5.21 17.05
N GLY A 173 14.93 -4.76 18.12
CA GLY A 173 15.82 -3.59 18.10
C GLY A 173 16.46 -3.35 19.45
N ALA A 174 17.21 -2.26 19.58
CA ALA A 174 17.73 -1.82 20.88
C ALA A 174 16.82 -0.76 21.51
N VAL A 175 16.93 -0.56 22.82
CA VAL A 175 16.16 0.45 23.57
C VAL A 175 17.04 1.30 24.51
N ASP A 176 18.37 1.23 24.32
CA ASP A 176 19.35 1.87 25.21
C ASP A 176 19.37 3.40 25.12
N SER A 177 18.83 3.95 24.03
CA SER A 177 18.70 5.39 23.81
C SER A 177 17.27 5.78 23.44
N LEU A 178 16.93 7.05 23.72
CA LEU A 178 15.64 7.64 23.33
C LEU A 178 15.39 7.52 21.81
N GLY A 179 16.44 7.68 21.00
CA GLY A 179 16.35 7.57 19.54
C GLY A 179 15.94 6.17 19.10
N GLN A 180 16.61 5.13 19.61
CA GLN A 180 16.28 3.75 19.28
C GLN A 180 14.86 3.38 19.74
N ARG A 181 14.48 3.79 20.96
CA ARG A 181 13.12 3.57 21.47
C ARG A 181 12.05 4.26 20.61
N TYR A 182 12.30 5.50 20.19
CA TYR A 182 11.38 6.24 19.33
C TYR A 182 11.20 5.54 17.98
N VAL A 183 12.28 5.11 17.34
CA VAL A 183 12.21 4.38 16.06
C VAL A 183 11.40 3.08 16.17
N LEU A 184 11.52 2.35 17.27
CA LEU A 184 10.71 1.14 17.51
C LEU A 184 9.23 1.46 17.69
N GLU A 185 8.87 2.48 18.46
CA GLU A 185 7.46 2.88 18.61
C GLU A 185 6.86 3.35 17.28
N GLU A 186 7.61 4.14 16.50
CA GLU A 186 7.16 4.58 15.17
C GLU A 186 7.02 3.40 14.20
N ALA A 187 7.94 2.43 14.21
CA ALA A 187 7.83 1.22 13.41
C ALA A 187 6.60 0.39 13.81
N ARG A 188 6.35 0.27 15.12
CA ARG A 188 5.18 -0.40 15.68
C ARG A 188 3.89 0.26 15.21
N LEU A 189 3.79 1.59 15.33
CA LEU A 189 2.64 2.36 14.88
C LEU A 189 2.43 2.21 13.37
N ALA A 190 3.48 2.39 12.56
CA ALA A 190 3.39 2.31 11.11
C ALA A 190 2.93 0.92 10.63
N LEU A 191 3.48 -0.16 11.19
CA LEU A 191 3.04 -1.53 10.86
C LEU A 191 1.60 -1.79 11.33
N SER A 192 1.19 -1.27 12.49
CA SER A 192 -0.20 -1.36 12.95
C SER A 192 -1.18 -0.61 12.04
N GLU A 193 -0.81 0.57 11.53
CA GLU A 193 -1.60 1.30 10.53
C GLU A 193 -1.68 0.57 9.19
N LEU A 194 -0.67 -0.24 8.86
CA LEU A 194 -0.72 -1.16 7.72
C LEU A 194 -1.58 -2.41 7.99
N GLY A 195 -2.16 -2.54 9.19
CA GLY A 195 -3.08 -3.62 9.56
C GLY A 195 -2.41 -4.86 10.15
N MET A 196 -1.17 -4.75 10.62
CA MET A 196 -0.42 -5.84 11.27
C MET A 196 -0.59 -5.82 12.80
N GLU A 197 -0.50 -7.00 13.42
CA GLU A 197 -0.36 -7.13 14.88
C GLU A 197 1.12 -7.10 15.26
N VAL A 198 1.58 -6.07 15.97
CA VAL A 198 3.01 -5.87 16.20
C VAL A 198 3.37 -6.11 17.65
N TYR A 199 4.36 -6.98 17.87
CA TYR A 199 4.89 -7.36 19.16
C TYR A 199 6.34 -6.92 19.25
N CYS A 200 6.70 -6.16 20.28
CA CYS A 200 8.07 -5.72 20.51
C CYS A 200 8.53 -6.20 21.89
N PRO A 201 9.37 -7.25 21.97
CA PRO A 201 9.85 -7.80 23.23
C PRO A 201 10.58 -6.78 24.11
N GLU A 202 11.28 -5.83 23.51
CA GLU A 202 12.08 -4.83 24.21
C GLU A 202 11.23 -3.69 24.81
N LEU A 203 9.98 -3.53 24.35
CA LEU A 203 9.04 -2.51 24.84
C LEU A 203 7.93 -3.10 25.71
N SER A 204 7.70 -4.41 25.63
CA SER A 204 6.61 -5.11 26.32
C SER A 204 7.15 -6.03 27.42
N PHE A 205 6.58 -5.93 28.63
CA PHE A 205 6.89 -6.85 29.74
C PHE A 205 6.23 -8.23 29.61
N SER A 206 5.58 -8.56 28.48
CA SER A 206 4.81 -9.80 28.34
C SER A 206 5.68 -10.98 27.93
N THR A 207 5.63 -12.06 28.72
CA THR A 207 6.35 -13.33 28.53
C THR A 207 5.58 -14.33 27.65
N LEU A 208 4.74 -13.86 26.72
CA LEU A 208 3.98 -14.76 25.84
C LEU A 208 4.90 -15.23 24.71
N ASP A 209 5.01 -16.55 24.54
CA ASP A 209 5.64 -17.18 23.37
C ASP A 209 4.75 -16.93 22.15
N ILE A 210 5.00 -15.81 21.47
CA ILE A 210 4.27 -15.43 20.26
C ILE A 210 5.02 -15.97 19.06
N VAL A 211 4.38 -16.87 18.32
CA VAL A 211 4.84 -17.29 16.99
C VAL A 211 4.56 -16.14 16.02
N ALA A 212 5.61 -15.52 15.50
CA ALA A 212 5.53 -14.42 14.56
C ALA A 212 5.44 -14.94 13.12
N ASP A 213 4.69 -14.24 12.28
CA ASP A 213 4.58 -14.50 10.84
C ASP A 213 5.73 -13.84 10.06
N ALA A 214 6.32 -12.76 10.60
CA ALA A 214 7.58 -12.18 10.12
C ALA A 214 8.29 -11.41 11.24
N VAL A 215 9.58 -11.12 11.02
CA VAL A 215 10.40 -10.29 11.91
C VAL A 215 10.87 -9.03 11.18
N LEU A 216 10.64 -7.87 11.79
CA LEU A 216 11.32 -6.63 11.44
C LEU A 216 12.43 -6.36 12.45
N VAL A 217 13.64 -6.14 11.95
CA VAL A 217 14.81 -5.82 12.76
C VAL A 217 15.24 -4.38 12.49
N VAL A 218 15.30 -3.56 13.53
CA VAL A 218 15.98 -2.25 13.51
C VAL A 218 17.41 -2.46 13.97
N ASP A 219 18.35 -2.54 13.03
CA ASP A 219 19.76 -2.83 13.30
C ASP A 219 20.53 -1.58 13.72
N ASP A 220 20.30 -1.18 14.97
CA ASP A 220 21.02 -0.09 15.64
C ASP A 220 21.37 -0.50 17.08
N GLY A 221 22.48 -1.24 17.26
CA GLY A 221 22.98 -1.61 18.58
C GLY A 221 22.30 -2.80 19.24
N LEU A 222 21.87 -3.81 18.46
CA LEU A 222 21.19 -5.01 18.96
C LEU A 222 21.89 -5.67 20.17
N ASN A 223 21.13 -5.96 21.22
CA ASN A 223 21.58 -6.71 22.39
C ASN A 223 21.71 -8.23 22.09
N PHE A 224 22.22 -9.01 23.04
CA PHE A 224 22.41 -10.45 22.86
C PHE A 224 21.10 -11.22 22.68
N ASP A 225 20.06 -10.86 23.44
CA ASP A 225 18.77 -11.56 23.43
C ASP A 225 18.00 -11.34 22.12
N ALA A 226 17.98 -10.12 21.61
CA ALA A 226 17.43 -9.78 20.30
C ALA A 226 18.14 -10.56 19.19
N LYS A 227 19.48 -10.65 19.21
CA LYS A 227 20.23 -11.45 18.23
C LYS A 227 19.84 -12.93 18.27
N ASN A 228 19.65 -13.49 19.46
CA ASN A 228 19.23 -14.89 19.59
C ASN A 228 17.82 -15.11 19.02
N ARG A 229 16.86 -14.21 19.32
CA ARG A 229 15.50 -14.30 18.76
C ARG A 229 15.49 -14.18 17.24
N ILE A 230 16.28 -13.26 16.68
CA ILE A 230 16.45 -13.12 15.21
C ILE A 230 17.00 -14.40 14.60
N ASN A 231 18.05 -14.98 15.19
CA ASN A 231 18.65 -16.23 14.68
C ASN A 231 17.70 -17.42 14.79
N ASN A 232 16.90 -17.49 15.85
CA ASN A 232 15.87 -18.52 15.99
C ASN A 232 14.79 -18.38 14.91
N ALA A 233 14.31 -17.16 14.65
CA ALA A 233 13.35 -16.90 13.58
C ALA A 233 13.89 -17.34 12.21
N ILE A 234 15.16 -17.04 11.90
CA ILE A 234 15.81 -17.51 10.66
C ILE A 234 15.88 -19.04 10.61
N ALA A 235 16.19 -19.69 11.73
CA ALA A 235 16.25 -21.15 11.81
C ALA A 235 14.89 -21.84 11.65
N GLU A 236 13.80 -21.12 11.95
CA GLU A 236 12.41 -21.54 11.79
C GLU A 236 11.82 -21.13 10.43
N ASP A 237 12.65 -20.64 9.49
CA ASP A 237 12.23 -20.13 8.18
C ASP A 237 11.21 -18.98 8.24
N ILE A 238 11.17 -18.24 9.35
CA ILE A 238 10.35 -17.03 9.50
C ILE A 238 11.02 -15.90 8.72
N PRO A 239 10.29 -15.19 7.84
CA PRO A 239 10.87 -14.13 7.03
C PRO A 239 11.39 -12.98 7.89
N VAL A 240 12.64 -12.58 7.66
CA VAL A 240 13.30 -11.47 8.37
C VAL A 240 13.59 -10.32 7.42
N VAL A 241 13.17 -9.12 7.80
CA VAL A 241 13.50 -7.86 7.13
C VAL A 241 14.31 -6.99 8.09
N VAL A 242 15.42 -6.44 7.61
CA VAL A 242 16.34 -5.62 8.40
C VAL A 242 16.34 -4.19 7.87
N LEU A 243 15.95 -3.25 8.72
CA LEU A 243 16.20 -1.83 8.56
C LEU A 243 17.62 -1.52 9.07
N ARG A 244 18.51 -1.15 8.15
CA ARG A 244 19.89 -0.79 8.42
C ARG A 244 20.23 0.55 7.76
N GLU A 245 20.03 1.63 8.49
CA GLU A 245 20.37 2.98 8.00
C GLU A 245 21.87 3.26 8.03
N ARG A 246 22.61 2.61 8.94
CA ARG A 246 24.05 2.81 9.12
C ARG A 246 24.78 1.47 9.08
N ILE A 247 25.90 1.44 8.35
CA ILE A 247 26.87 0.34 8.42
C ILE A 247 27.96 0.78 9.38
N THR A 248 28.13 0.06 10.48
CA THR A 248 29.20 0.31 11.46
C THR A 248 30.09 -0.93 11.56
N THR A 249 31.25 -0.80 12.20
CA THR A 249 32.16 -1.94 12.42
C THR A 249 31.55 -3.05 13.30
N ASN A 250 30.45 -2.76 14.00
CA ASN A 250 29.72 -3.69 14.87
C ASN A 250 28.41 -4.20 14.24
N THR A 251 28.20 -3.96 12.95
CA THR A 251 26.99 -4.43 12.24
C THR A 251 26.88 -5.95 12.33
N THR A 252 25.72 -6.42 12.81
CA THR A 252 25.46 -7.85 12.96
C THR A 252 25.27 -8.48 11.59
N GLU A 253 25.98 -9.58 11.31
CA GLU A 253 25.77 -10.34 10.09
C GLU A 253 24.47 -11.15 10.22
N ILE A 254 23.37 -10.61 9.70
CA ILE A 254 22.08 -11.29 9.64
C ILE A 254 21.98 -11.92 8.25
N LYS A 255 22.14 -13.24 8.17
CA LYS A 255 22.05 -14.02 6.93
C LYS A 255 20.59 -14.32 6.60
N SER A 256 20.27 -14.47 5.32
CA SER A 256 18.91 -14.81 4.85
C SER A 256 17.82 -13.79 5.19
N ALA A 257 18.16 -12.50 5.22
CA ALA A 257 17.22 -11.41 5.44
C ALA A 257 17.17 -10.43 4.26
N LEU A 258 16.02 -9.81 4.05
CA LEU A 258 15.89 -8.65 3.16
C LEU A 258 16.41 -7.41 3.90
N ILE A 259 17.46 -6.78 3.38
CA ILE A 259 18.09 -5.62 4.02
C ILE A 259 17.74 -4.36 3.24
N THR A 260 17.26 -3.34 3.93
CA THR A 260 17.02 -2.00 3.36
C THR A 260 17.49 -0.92 4.33
N ASN A 261 17.80 0.26 3.82
CA ASN A 261 18.17 1.44 4.61
C ASN A 261 17.06 2.50 4.63
N ASP A 262 15.87 2.17 4.14
CA ASP A 262 14.72 3.07 4.04
C ASP A 262 13.59 2.55 4.94
N PHE A 263 13.17 3.38 5.88
CA PHE A 263 12.17 3.02 6.90
C PHE A 263 10.83 2.59 6.28
N THR A 264 10.30 3.36 5.31
CA THR A 264 9.04 3.04 4.65
C THR A 264 9.12 1.72 3.90
N THR A 265 10.22 1.50 3.18
CA THR A 265 10.49 0.25 2.47
C THR A 265 10.54 -0.92 3.46
N ALA A 266 11.19 -0.77 4.62
CA ALA A 266 11.23 -1.82 5.63
C ALA A 266 9.82 -2.24 6.08
N MET A 267 8.95 -1.28 6.44
CA MET A 267 7.58 -1.59 6.86
C MET A 267 6.81 -2.38 5.80
N TYR A 268 6.88 -1.92 4.54
CA TYR A 268 6.16 -2.57 3.44
C TYR A 268 6.74 -3.94 3.12
N LEU A 269 8.06 -4.09 3.06
CA LEU A 269 8.69 -5.38 2.79
C LEU A 269 8.38 -6.40 3.90
N THR A 270 8.31 -5.99 5.17
CA THR A 270 7.92 -6.87 6.27
C THR A 270 6.47 -7.32 6.14
N ALA A 271 5.54 -6.39 5.91
CA ALA A 271 4.14 -6.73 5.75
C ALA A 271 3.85 -7.52 4.46
N TRP A 272 4.75 -7.46 3.47
CA TRP A 272 4.71 -8.24 2.24
C TRP A 272 5.57 -9.50 2.26
N SER A 273 6.38 -9.75 3.30
CA SER A 273 7.26 -10.92 3.32
C SER A 273 6.56 -12.19 3.77
N ILE A 274 5.33 -12.06 4.30
CA ILE A 274 4.49 -13.16 4.77
C ILE A 274 3.83 -13.87 3.57
N ASP A 275 4.50 -13.94 2.43
CA ASP A 275 3.96 -14.62 1.26
C ASP A 275 3.77 -16.09 1.63
N ALA A 276 2.50 -16.51 1.72
CA ALA A 276 2.15 -17.90 1.92
C ALA A 276 2.88 -18.73 0.86
N TYR A 277 3.80 -19.58 1.29
CA TYR A 277 4.35 -20.64 0.45
C TYR A 277 3.23 -21.67 0.22
N GLN A 278 2.24 -21.30 -0.58
CA GLN A 278 1.25 -22.19 -1.17
C GLN A 278 1.23 -21.91 -2.67
N ALA A 279 2.31 -22.27 -3.35
CA ALA A 279 2.20 -22.63 -4.75
C ALA A 279 1.16 -23.76 -4.84
N PRO A 280 0.14 -23.68 -5.71
CA PRO A 280 -0.68 -24.85 -5.99
C PRO A 280 0.25 -25.91 -6.59
N THR A 281 0.29 -27.09 -5.97
CA THR A 281 0.87 -28.28 -6.60
C THR A 281 0.19 -28.43 -7.96
N PRO A 282 0.92 -28.40 -9.08
CA PRO A 282 0.31 -28.75 -10.36
C PRO A 282 -0.23 -30.18 -10.24
N GLN A 283 -1.52 -30.33 -10.58
CA GLN A 283 -2.20 -31.62 -10.70
C GLN A 283 -1.44 -32.54 -11.66
#